data_AF-A0AAP0HMQ5-F1
#
_entry.id   AF-A0AAP0HMQ5-F1
#
_cell.length_a   1.000
_cell.length_b   1.000
_cell.length_c   1.000
_cell.angle_alpha   90.00
_cell.angle_beta   90.00
_cell.angle_gamma   90.00
#
_symmetry.space_group_name_H-M   'P 1'
#
loop_
_entity.id
_entity.type
_entity.pdbx_description
1 polymer ?
#
loop_
_entity_poly.entity_id
_entity_poly.type
_entity_poly.pdbx_seq_one_letter_code
_entity_poly.pdbx_strand_id
1 'polypeptide(L)'
;MASSPTLLTPTTSKPSQPPHLTRSKPPSTAPTNAAAPTTAIRLPGRRQFTAALLTGALGTALLPAAPASAASDEEYVKDTAEVINKVRTTINMDKNDPNIATAVIELRDTSNSWVAKYRREKALLGRASFRDMYSALNAVSGHFISFGPTAPIPAKRKARILEEMDTAEKALQRGR
;
A
#
# COMPACT_ATOMS: atom_id res chain seq x y z
N MET A 1 48.96 -55.51 16.98
CA MET A 1 48.63 -55.29 18.41
C MET A 1 49.46 -54.13 18.91
N ALA A 2 48.84 -52.97 19.14
CA ALA A 2 49.27 -51.96 20.11
C ALA A 2 48.12 -50.95 20.22
N SER A 3 47.55 -50.87 21.41
CA SER A 3 46.36 -50.10 21.78
C SER A 3 46.74 -48.72 22.35
N SER A 4 45.94 -47.71 22.00
CA SER A 4 45.51 -46.54 22.82
C SER A 4 46.59 -45.51 23.27
N PRO A 5 46.25 -44.28 23.73
CA PRO A 5 44.92 -43.75 24.08
C PRO A 5 44.54 -42.34 23.58
N THR A 6 43.24 -42.08 23.71
CA THR A 6 42.49 -40.82 23.69
C THR A 6 43.06 -39.72 24.60
N LEU A 7 43.06 -38.47 24.12
CA LEU A 7 43.19 -37.27 24.96
C LEU A 7 41.92 -36.41 24.80
N LEU A 8 41.06 -36.51 25.81
CA LEU A 8 39.86 -35.69 26.02
C LEU A 8 40.31 -34.31 26.52
N THR A 9 39.86 -33.24 25.88
CA THR A 9 39.87 -31.90 26.46
C THR A 9 38.50 -31.59 27.09
N PRO A 10 38.43 -31.27 28.39
CA PRO A 10 37.26 -30.65 28.99
C PRO A 10 37.41 -29.14 28.92
N THR A 11 36.44 -28.42 28.36
CA THR A 11 36.26 -26.99 28.64
C THR A 11 34.77 -26.68 28.79
N THR A 12 34.38 -26.66 30.06
CA THR A 12 33.41 -25.79 30.72
C THR A 12 32.50 -24.91 29.86
N SER A 13 31.21 -25.23 30.03
CA SER A 13 30.01 -24.42 29.93
C SER A 13 30.09 -22.96 30.40
N LYS A 14 29.43 -22.03 29.70
CA LYS A 14 28.32 -21.22 30.26
C LYS A 14 27.50 -20.51 29.17
N PRO A 15 26.14 -20.58 29.22
CA PRO A 15 25.25 -19.86 28.32
C PRO A 15 25.04 -18.42 28.79
N SER A 16 24.85 -17.47 27.86
CA SER A 16 24.55 -16.08 28.19
C SER A 16 23.24 -15.64 27.53
N GLN A 17 22.17 -15.66 28.32
CA GLN A 17 20.88 -15.01 28.11
C GLN A 17 20.23 -14.82 29.50
N PRO A 18 19.24 -13.93 29.68
CA PRO A 18 19.28 -12.47 29.80
C PRO A 18 18.87 -11.99 31.23
N PRO A 19 18.88 -10.68 31.54
CA PRO A 19 17.97 -10.13 32.55
C PRO A 19 16.91 -9.23 31.88
N HIS A 20 15.63 -9.58 31.84
CA HIS A 20 14.57 -9.49 32.85
C HIS A 20 14.39 -8.14 33.57
N LEU A 21 13.21 -7.54 33.33
CA LEU A 21 12.43 -6.60 34.16
C LEU A 21 13.05 -5.19 34.30
N THR A 22 12.35 -4.12 33.91
CA THR A 22 11.20 -3.62 34.67
C THR A 22 10.24 -2.75 33.84
N ARG A 23 8.97 -2.91 34.18
CA ARG A 23 7.77 -2.23 33.70
C ARG A 23 7.59 -0.92 34.46
N SER A 24 7.26 0.16 33.77
CA SER A 24 6.73 1.38 34.40
C SER A 24 5.61 1.99 33.55
N LYS A 25 4.41 2.06 34.14
CA LYS A 25 3.20 2.79 33.70
C LYS A 25 2.58 3.41 34.97
N PRO A 26 1.66 4.37 34.82
CA PRO A 26 1.84 5.82 34.97
C PRO A 26 1.42 6.33 36.37
N PRO A 27 1.57 7.63 36.67
CA PRO A 27 0.66 8.27 37.62
C PRO A 27 -0.35 9.17 36.89
N SER A 28 -1.62 8.83 37.10
CA SER A 28 -2.78 9.68 36.91
C SER A 28 -2.97 10.47 38.21
N THR A 29 -2.94 11.80 38.14
CA THR A 29 -3.40 12.68 39.24
C THR A 29 -4.42 13.66 38.68
N ALA A 30 -5.62 13.58 39.25
CA ALA A 30 -6.77 14.44 39.01
C ALA A 30 -6.58 15.84 39.69
N PRO A 31 -7.50 16.79 39.51
CA PRO A 31 -7.22 18.23 39.52
C PRO A 31 -7.33 18.89 40.90
N THR A 32 -6.59 19.99 41.09
CA THR A 32 -6.79 20.93 42.19
C THR A 32 -7.30 22.26 41.64
N ASN A 33 -8.53 22.59 42.02
CA ASN A 33 -9.11 23.93 41.90
C ASN A 33 -8.31 24.94 42.75
N ALA A 34 -7.96 26.09 42.18
CA ALA A 34 -7.81 27.32 42.93
C ALA A 34 -8.10 28.53 42.02
N ALA A 35 -8.90 29.44 42.57
CA ALA A 35 -9.66 30.47 41.89
C ALA A 35 -8.88 31.74 41.52
N ALA A 36 -9.54 32.55 40.68
CA ALA A 36 -9.12 33.79 40.02
C ALA A 36 -8.81 34.99 40.97
N PRO A 37 -8.40 36.17 40.44
CA PRO A 37 -9.42 37.11 39.97
C PRO A 37 -9.10 37.90 38.67
N THR A 38 -10.17 38.17 37.93
CA THR A 38 -10.53 39.46 37.30
C THR A 38 -9.58 40.09 36.29
N THR A 39 -10.01 40.13 35.02
CA THR A 39 -10.45 41.40 34.39
C THR A 39 -11.38 41.06 33.21
N ALA A 40 -12.67 41.35 33.41
CA ALA A 40 -13.67 41.27 32.37
C ALA A 40 -13.58 42.52 31.47
N ILE A 41 -13.40 42.32 30.17
CA ILE A 41 -13.82 43.31 29.17
C ILE A 41 -14.93 42.66 28.35
N ARG A 42 -16.15 43.09 28.62
CA ARG A 42 -17.38 42.75 27.93
C ARG A 42 -17.72 43.96 27.07
N LEU A 43 -17.81 43.79 25.75
CA LEU A 43 -18.62 44.67 24.91
C LEU A 43 -19.22 43.91 23.71
N PRO A 44 -20.38 44.38 23.22
CA PRO A 44 -21.46 43.54 22.75
C PRO A 44 -21.49 43.44 21.22
N GLY A 45 -21.90 42.28 20.71
CA GLY A 45 -22.01 42.02 19.27
C GLY A 45 -23.29 41.28 18.92
N ARG A 46 -24.42 41.81 19.36
CA ARG A 46 -25.78 41.40 18.98
C ARG A 46 -25.97 41.54 17.46
N ARG A 47 -25.94 40.43 16.73
CA ARG A 47 -26.51 40.28 15.38
C ARG A 47 -27.24 38.93 15.35
N GLN A 48 -28.39 38.80 16.02
CA GLN A 48 -29.72 39.08 15.47
C GLN A 48 -29.88 38.58 14.04
N PHE A 49 -30.52 37.42 14.00
CA PHE A 49 -31.32 36.79 12.96
C PHE A 49 -31.74 37.70 11.80
N THR A 50 -31.42 37.26 10.59
CA THR A 50 -32.33 37.37 9.46
C THR A 50 -32.43 36.02 8.78
N ALA A 51 -33.52 35.32 9.07
CA ALA A 51 -34.02 34.24 8.24
C ALA A 51 -34.44 34.85 6.90
N ALA A 52 -33.70 34.53 5.83
CA ALA A 52 -34.13 34.79 4.48
C ALA A 52 -34.77 33.50 3.93
N LEU A 53 -36.09 33.40 4.07
CA LEU A 53 -36.93 32.53 3.25
C LEU A 53 -36.92 33.12 1.83
N LEU A 54 -36.11 32.56 0.95
CA LEU A 54 -36.26 32.72 -0.49
C LEU A 54 -36.63 31.37 -1.07
N THR A 55 -37.93 31.22 -1.32
CA THR A 55 -38.55 30.16 -2.09
C THR A 55 -38.02 30.23 -3.53
N GLY A 56 -36.89 29.57 -3.77
CA GLY A 56 -36.34 29.33 -5.10
C GLY A 56 -36.48 27.85 -5.41
N ALA A 57 -37.57 27.46 -6.07
CA ALA A 57 -37.72 26.15 -6.66
C ALA A 57 -36.75 26.02 -7.85
N LEU A 58 -35.47 25.80 -7.58
CA LEU A 58 -34.52 25.30 -8.57
C LEU A 58 -34.47 23.79 -8.40
N GLY A 59 -35.11 23.09 -9.34
CA GLY A 59 -35.20 21.65 -9.39
C GLY A 59 -33.85 21.00 -9.15
N THR A 60 -33.74 20.28 -8.04
CA THR A 60 -32.70 19.26 -7.86
C THR A 60 -33.00 18.17 -8.88
N ALA A 61 -32.47 18.34 -10.09
CA ALA A 61 -32.34 17.25 -11.05
C ALA A 61 -31.51 16.17 -10.34
N LEU A 62 -32.22 15.18 -9.82
CA LEU A 62 -31.65 13.95 -9.31
C LEU A 62 -31.06 13.25 -10.54
N LEU A 63 -29.81 13.58 -10.88
CA LEU A 63 -29.07 12.77 -11.84
C LEU A 63 -29.07 11.34 -11.29
N PRO A 64 -29.54 10.34 -12.04
CA PRO A 64 -29.27 8.97 -11.68
C PRO A 64 -27.74 8.83 -11.68
N ALA A 65 -27.16 8.65 -10.50
CA ALA A 65 -25.81 8.18 -10.37
C ALA A 65 -25.78 6.85 -11.13
N ALA A 66 -25.19 6.86 -12.34
CA ALA A 66 -24.99 5.66 -13.10
C ALA A 66 -24.28 4.66 -12.17
N PRO A 67 -24.79 3.43 -12.01
CA PRO A 67 -24.06 2.44 -11.23
C PRO A 67 -22.67 2.36 -11.85
N ALA A 68 -21.64 2.62 -11.04
CA ALA A 68 -20.27 2.28 -11.39
C ALA A 68 -20.33 0.83 -11.88
N SER A 69 -20.11 0.64 -13.18
CA SER A 69 -20.26 -0.66 -13.82
C SER A 69 -19.32 -1.59 -13.08
N ALA A 70 -19.90 -2.55 -12.34
CA ALA A 70 -19.11 -3.59 -11.70
C ALA A 70 -18.37 -4.28 -12.83
N ALA A 71 -17.04 -4.12 -12.84
CA ALA A 71 -16.23 -4.73 -13.89
C ALA A 71 -16.52 -6.23 -13.90
N SER A 72 -16.84 -6.77 -15.08
CA SER A 72 -17.09 -8.19 -15.22
C SER A 72 -15.85 -8.99 -14.82
N ASP A 73 -16.04 -10.23 -14.39
CA ASP A 73 -14.91 -11.09 -14.00
C ASP A 73 -13.99 -11.34 -15.19
N GLU A 74 -14.57 -11.51 -16.38
CA GLU A 74 -13.86 -11.67 -17.65
C GLU A 74 -13.03 -10.44 -18.00
N GLU A 75 -13.57 -9.25 -17.79
CA GLU A 75 -12.85 -7.98 -18.00
C GLU A 75 -11.72 -7.81 -16.99
N TYR A 76 -11.93 -8.17 -15.72
CA TYR A 76 -10.86 -8.18 -14.72
C TYR A 76 -9.72 -9.13 -15.10
N VAL A 77 -10.04 -10.34 -15.56
CA VAL A 77 -9.04 -11.32 -16.02
C VAL A 77 -8.25 -10.78 -17.21
N LYS A 78 -8.94 -10.21 -18.21
CA LYS A 78 -8.30 -9.66 -19.39
C LYS A 78 -7.37 -8.50 -19.06
N ASP A 79 -7.86 -7.49 -18.33
CA ASP A 79 -7.10 -6.28 -18.02
C ASP A 79 -5.92 -6.60 -17.10
N THR A 80 -6.10 -7.51 -16.13
CA THR A 80 -5.02 -7.91 -15.23
C THR A 80 -3.93 -8.70 -15.97
N ALA A 81 -4.30 -9.58 -16.89
CA ALA A 81 -3.34 -10.30 -17.73
C ALA A 81 -2.53 -9.35 -18.63
N GLU A 82 -3.17 -8.30 -19.18
CA GLU A 82 -2.48 -7.26 -19.95
C GLU A 82 -1.44 -6.52 -19.10
N VAL A 83 -1.81 -6.11 -17.88
CA VAL A 83 -0.89 -5.44 -16.95
C VAL A 83 0.28 -6.35 -16.58
N ILE A 84 0.03 -7.63 -16.29
CA ILE A 84 1.08 -8.61 -15.98
C ILE A 84 2.08 -8.72 -17.14
N ASN A 85 1.59 -8.84 -18.36
CA ASN A 85 2.43 -8.91 -19.55
C ASN A 85 3.24 -7.62 -19.75
N LYS A 86 2.63 -6.46 -19.50
CA LYS A 86 3.32 -5.17 -19.57
C LYS A 86 4.45 -5.08 -18.54
N VAL A 87 4.19 -5.46 -17.29
CA VAL A 87 5.22 -5.52 -16.24
C VAL A 87 6.37 -6.41 -16.65
N ARG A 88 6.08 -7.65 -17.08
CA ARG A 88 7.10 -8.63 -17.51
C ARG A 88 7.95 -8.10 -18.67
N THR A 89 7.32 -7.46 -19.65
CA THR A 89 8.02 -6.91 -20.81
C THR A 89 8.94 -5.76 -20.39
N THR A 90 8.39 -4.75 -19.70
CA THR A 90 9.14 -3.54 -19.33
C THR A 90 10.34 -3.85 -18.42
N ILE A 91 10.20 -4.72 -17.41
CA ILE A 91 11.32 -5.02 -16.49
C ILE A 91 12.36 -5.97 -17.09
N ASN A 92 12.06 -6.60 -18.22
CA ASN A 92 12.99 -7.45 -18.97
C ASN A 92 13.69 -6.75 -20.14
N MET A 93 13.33 -5.50 -20.43
CA MET A 93 14.05 -4.70 -21.43
C MET A 93 15.52 -4.53 -21.09
N ASP A 94 16.36 -4.40 -22.12
CA ASP A 94 17.77 -4.10 -21.93
C ASP A 94 17.93 -2.66 -21.42
N LYS A 95 18.89 -2.46 -20.52
CA LYS A 95 19.18 -1.15 -19.92
C LYS A 95 19.70 -0.12 -20.93
N ASN A 96 20.21 -0.57 -22.08
CA ASN A 96 20.69 0.30 -23.15
C ASN A 96 19.65 0.50 -24.25
N ASP A 97 18.44 -0.07 -24.12
CA ASP A 97 17.37 0.12 -25.09
C ASP A 97 16.83 1.56 -25.00
N PRO A 98 16.83 2.33 -26.12
CA PRO A 98 16.28 3.68 -26.11
C PRO A 98 14.79 3.74 -25.77
N ASN A 99 14.06 2.63 -25.92
CA ASN A 99 12.62 2.56 -25.68
C ASN A 99 12.25 2.34 -24.20
N ILE A 100 13.21 2.08 -23.31
CA ILE A 100 12.91 1.75 -21.90
C ILE A 100 12.12 2.87 -21.21
N ALA A 101 12.46 4.13 -21.48
CA ALA A 101 11.77 5.27 -20.88
C ALA A 101 10.30 5.32 -21.30
N THR A 102 10.01 5.13 -22.58
CA THR A 102 8.65 5.06 -23.12
C THR A 102 7.89 3.87 -22.53
N ALA A 103 8.51 2.69 -22.48
CA ALA A 103 7.89 1.49 -21.92
C ALA A 103 7.56 1.62 -20.43
N VAL A 104 8.36 2.36 -19.66
CA VAL A 104 8.08 2.66 -18.24
C VAL A 104 6.95 3.66 -18.08
N ILE A 105 6.87 4.67 -18.96
CA ILE A 105 5.74 5.62 -18.97
C ILE A 105 4.43 4.90 -19.28
N GLU A 106 4.42 4.09 -20.34
CA GLU A 106 3.25 3.28 -20.70
C GLU A 106 2.87 2.32 -19.56
N LEU A 107 3.86 1.65 -18.94
CA LEU A 107 3.59 0.79 -17.78
C LEU A 107 2.94 1.56 -16.63
N ARG A 108 3.42 2.77 -16.33
CA ARG A 108 2.84 3.63 -15.29
C ARG A 108 1.39 3.97 -15.62
N ASP A 109 1.10 4.32 -16.86
CA ASP A 109 -0.24 4.72 -17.29
C ASP A 109 -1.23 3.54 -17.28
N THR A 110 -0.81 2.36 -17.76
CA THR A 110 -1.60 1.12 -17.65
C THR A 110 -1.83 0.75 -16.19
N SER A 111 -0.79 0.83 -15.34
CA SER A 111 -0.90 0.52 -13.91
C SER A 111 -1.86 1.45 -13.18
N ASN A 112 -1.79 2.76 -13.46
CA ASN A 112 -2.68 3.75 -12.87
C ASN A 112 -4.14 3.53 -13.31
N SER A 113 -4.36 3.21 -14.58
CA SER A 113 -5.69 2.90 -15.12
C SER A 113 -6.28 1.66 -14.43
N TRP A 114 -5.48 0.59 -14.30
CA TRP A 114 -5.89 -0.63 -13.62
C TRP A 114 -6.23 -0.38 -12.14
N VAL A 115 -5.37 0.34 -11.41
CA VAL A 115 -5.62 0.70 -10.00
C VAL A 115 -6.87 1.57 -9.86
N ALA A 116 -7.04 2.58 -10.72
CA ALA A 116 -8.20 3.47 -10.68
C ALA A 116 -9.51 2.71 -10.90
N LYS A 117 -9.50 1.71 -11.79
CA LYS A 117 -10.64 0.85 -12.10
C LYS A 117 -10.96 -0.11 -10.96
N TYR A 118 -10.00 -0.91 -10.50
CA TYR A 118 -10.28 -2.05 -9.63
C TYR A 118 -10.14 -1.79 -8.13
N ARG A 119 -9.46 -0.72 -7.70
CA ARG A 119 -9.23 -0.47 -6.25
C ARG A 119 -10.52 -0.21 -5.46
N ARG A 120 -11.59 0.26 -6.11
CA ARG A 120 -12.89 0.52 -5.45
C ARG A 120 -13.84 -0.68 -5.51
N GLU A 121 -13.49 -1.71 -6.26
CA GLU A 121 -14.30 -2.91 -6.44
C GLU A 121 -14.19 -3.84 -5.23
N LYS A 122 -15.18 -3.78 -4.34
CA LYS A 122 -15.17 -4.52 -3.06
C LYS A 122 -15.07 -6.03 -3.25
N ALA A 123 -15.60 -6.58 -4.34
CA ALA A 123 -15.53 -8.00 -4.67
C ALA A 123 -14.08 -8.46 -4.96
N LEU A 124 -13.21 -7.57 -5.44
CA LEU A 124 -11.83 -7.88 -5.80
C LEU A 124 -10.84 -7.70 -4.66
N LEU A 125 -11.14 -6.84 -3.68
CA LEU A 125 -10.25 -6.61 -2.52
C LEU A 125 -9.96 -7.89 -1.70
N GLY A 126 -10.87 -8.87 -1.78
CA GLY A 126 -10.71 -10.19 -1.19
C GLY A 126 -9.66 -11.06 -1.88
N ARG A 127 -9.49 -10.87 -3.19
CA ARG A 127 -8.81 -11.78 -4.11
C ARG A 127 -7.29 -11.76 -3.96
N ALA A 128 -6.67 -12.93 -4.02
CA ALA A 128 -5.23 -13.09 -4.02
C ALA A 128 -4.60 -12.43 -5.25
N SER A 129 -5.18 -12.63 -6.44
CA SER A 129 -4.70 -12.00 -7.68
C SER A 129 -4.61 -10.48 -7.56
N PHE A 130 -5.62 -9.85 -6.95
CA PHE A 130 -5.65 -8.39 -6.77
C PHE A 130 -4.58 -7.92 -5.80
N ARG A 131 -4.42 -8.59 -4.64
CA ARG A 131 -3.44 -8.21 -3.62
C ARG A 131 -2.01 -8.35 -4.13
N ASP A 132 -1.71 -9.46 -4.79
CA ASP A 132 -0.37 -9.76 -5.33
C ASP A 132 -0.02 -8.79 -6.46
N MET A 133 -0.97 -8.52 -7.37
CA MET A 133 -0.79 -7.53 -8.43
C MET A 133 -0.54 -6.12 -7.85
N TYR A 134 -1.34 -5.70 -6.86
CA TYR A 134 -1.18 -4.38 -6.22
C TYR A 134 0.16 -4.25 -5.48
N SER A 135 0.62 -5.32 -4.82
CA SER A 135 1.95 -5.38 -4.19
C SER A 135 3.06 -5.15 -5.21
N ALA A 136 3.04 -5.92 -6.30
CA ALA A 136 4.05 -5.84 -7.34
C ALA A 136 4.06 -4.49 -8.06
N LEU A 137 2.89 -3.92 -8.37
CA LEU A 137 2.78 -2.58 -8.97
C LEU A 137 3.39 -1.51 -8.09
N ASN A 138 3.19 -1.57 -6.77
CA ASN A 138 3.82 -0.65 -5.84
C ASN A 138 5.34 -0.82 -5.78
N ALA A 139 5.84 -2.07 -5.84
CA ALA A 139 7.28 -2.33 -5.87
C ALA A 139 7.95 -1.76 -7.13
N VAL A 140 7.30 -1.92 -8.29
CA VAL A 140 7.79 -1.40 -9.58
C VAL A 140 7.70 0.12 -9.63
N SER A 141 6.53 0.67 -9.30
CA SER A 141 6.29 2.13 -9.33
C SER A 141 7.22 2.85 -8.36
N GLY A 142 7.39 2.32 -7.14
CA GLY A 142 8.30 2.88 -6.16
C GLY A 142 9.75 2.96 -6.67
N HIS A 143 10.21 1.94 -7.40
CA HIS A 143 11.55 1.97 -7.99
C HIS A 143 11.68 3.09 -9.03
N PHE A 144 10.79 3.15 -10.02
CA PHE A 144 10.91 4.15 -11.09
C PHE A 144 10.65 5.59 -10.63
N ILE A 145 9.83 5.78 -9.58
CA ILE A 145 9.64 7.09 -8.96
C ILE A 145 10.91 7.53 -8.23
N SER A 146 11.59 6.63 -7.51
CA SER A 146 12.79 6.99 -6.73
C SER A 146 14.06 7.11 -7.57
N PHE A 147 14.22 6.27 -8.59
CA PHE A 147 15.48 6.16 -9.34
C PHE A 147 15.39 6.66 -10.79
N GLY A 148 14.19 6.94 -11.30
CA GLY A 148 13.95 7.36 -12.68
C GLY A 148 13.68 6.19 -13.65
N PRO A 149 13.16 6.48 -14.85
CA PRO A 149 12.60 5.47 -15.76
C PRO A 149 13.66 4.60 -16.47
N THR A 150 14.92 5.02 -16.49
CA THR A 150 16.03 4.26 -17.11
C THR A 150 16.83 3.46 -16.07
N ALA A 151 16.51 3.60 -14.78
CA ALA A 151 17.27 2.95 -13.72
C ALA A 151 16.97 1.45 -13.65
N PRO A 152 17.98 0.57 -13.75
CA PRO A 152 17.77 -0.86 -13.72
C PRO A 152 17.26 -1.31 -12.34
N ILE A 153 16.27 -2.20 -12.33
CA ILE A 153 15.76 -2.81 -11.10
C ILE A 153 16.81 -3.80 -10.55
N PRO A 154 17.17 -3.73 -9.25
CA PRO A 154 18.09 -4.69 -8.65
C PRO A 154 17.66 -6.14 -8.86
N ALA A 155 18.59 -7.04 -9.23
CA ALA A 155 18.29 -8.41 -9.65
C ALA A 155 17.40 -9.19 -8.67
N LYS A 156 17.70 -9.11 -7.36
CA LYS A 156 16.89 -9.76 -6.30
C LYS A 156 15.46 -9.22 -6.24
N ARG A 157 15.29 -7.90 -6.41
CA ARG A 157 13.96 -7.26 -6.45
C ARG A 157 13.20 -7.66 -7.71
N LYS A 158 13.87 -7.66 -8.86
CA LYS A 158 13.30 -8.10 -10.15
C LYS A 158 12.79 -9.55 -10.07
N ALA A 159 13.60 -10.46 -9.52
CA ALA A 159 13.21 -11.86 -9.36
C ALA A 159 11.95 -12.02 -8.50
N ARG A 160 11.87 -11.30 -7.38
CA ARG A 160 10.69 -11.28 -6.52
C ARG A 160 9.45 -10.73 -7.25
N ILE A 161 9.59 -9.63 -8.00
CA ILE A 161 8.46 -9.06 -8.78
C ILE A 161 7.96 -10.09 -9.78
N LEU A 162 8.85 -10.79 -10.50
CA LEU A 162 8.46 -11.83 -11.45
C LEU A 162 7.73 -13.00 -10.78
N GLU A 163 8.17 -13.43 -9.60
CA GLU A 163 7.49 -14.46 -8.82
C GLU A 163 6.10 -14.01 -8.35
N GLU A 164 5.94 -12.76 -7.93
CA GLU A 164 4.64 -12.16 -7.60
C GLU A 164 3.73 -12.11 -8.85
N MET A 165 4.26 -11.82 -10.04
CA MET A 165 3.49 -11.88 -11.30
C MET A 165 3.01 -13.29 -11.61
N ASP A 166 3.86 -14.30 -11.46
CA ASP A 166 3.49 -15.69 -11.72
C ASP A 166 2.43 -16.18 -10.72
N THR A 167 2.52 -15.75 -9.47
CA THR A 167 1.55 -16.09 -8.43
C THR A 167 0.21 -15.40 -8.69
N ALA A 168 0.24 -14.12 -9.04
CA ALA A 168 -0.95 -13.35 -9.40
C ALA A 168 -1.66 -13.95 -10.62
N GLU A 169 -0.92 -14.32 -11.67
CA GLU A 169 -1.50 -14.94 -12.88
C GLU A 169 -2.13 -16.30 -12.58
N LYS A 170 -1.48 -17.15 -11.79
CA LYS A 170 -2.04 -18.45 -11.37
C LYS A 170 -3.28 -18.28 -10.50
N ALA A 171 -3.33 -17.25 -9.67
CA ALA A 171 -4.52 -16.94 -8.87
C ALA A 171 -5.67 -16.42 -9.76
N LEU A 172 -5.35 -15.53 -10.69
CA LEU A 172 -6.28 -14.94 -11.65
C LEU A 172 -6.99 -16.01 -12.50
N GLN A 173 -6.23 -16.97 -13.04
CA GLN A 173 -6.77 -18.09 -13.82
C GLN A 173 -7.69 -19.02 -13.02
N ARG A 174 -7.59 -18.98 -11.68
CA ARG A 174 -8.45 -19.76 -10.76
C ARG A 174 -9.62 -18.93 -10.23
N GLY A 175 -9.79 -17.68 -10.68
CA GLY A 175 -10.81 -16.76 -10.18
C GLY A 175 -10.56 -16.31 -8.73
N ARG A 176 -9.31 -16.34 -8.26
CA ARG A 176 -8.96 -16.13 -6.85
C ARG A 176 -8.17 -14.87 -6.58
#